data_AF-A0AAN8EVT2-F1
#
_entry.id   AF-A0AAN8EVT2-F1
#
_cell.length_a   1.000
_cell.length_b   1.000
_cell.length_c   1.000
_cell.angle_alpha   90.00
_cell.angle_beta   90.00
_cell.angle_gamma   90.00
#
_symmetry.space_group_name_H-M   'P 1'
#
loop_
_entity.id
_entity.type
_entity.pdbx_description
1 polymer ?
#
loop_
_entity_poly.entity_id
_entity_poly.type
_entity_poly.pdbx_seq_one_letter_code
_entity_poly.pdbx_strand_id
1 'polypeptide(L)'
;MMLKRYGNASHSSLSSLSSSRRSALLSSGGSLSHIDRIAIELFDTEKAYVDDLYAVIQGYLNFLVDHRDELGVTLDDISSLFGCIERIYAFNRKLLQQLDLADLDCVK
;
A
#
# COMPACT_ATOMS: atom_id res chain seq x y z
N MET A 1 18.77 12.15 8.46
CA MET A 1 17.56 11.55 7.86
C MET A 1 16.50 12.64 7.73
N MET A 2 16.17 13.06 6.51
CA MET A 2 15.03 13.96 6.28
C MET A 2 13.76 13.12 6.44
N LEU A 3 13.12 13.20 7.62
CA LEU A 3 11.72 12.80 7.79
C LEU A 3 10.88 13.80 6.99
N LYS A 4 10.70 13.52 5.70
CA LYS A 4 9.69 14.21 4.91
C LYS A 4 8.38 13.88 5.59
N ARG A 5 7.80 14.85 6.31
CA ARG A 5 6.40 14.78 6.72
C ARG A 5 5.63 14.43 5.45
N TYR A 6 5.10 13.22 5.36
CA TYR A 6 4.06 12.89 4.39
C TYR A 6 2.81 13.62 4.86
N GLY A 7 2.84 14.95 4.72
CA GLY A 7 1.71 15.82 4.98
C GLY A 7 0.62 15.41 4.01
N ASN A 8 -0.44 14.84 4.57
CA ASN A 8 -1.75 14.66 3.97
C ASN A 8 -1.70 14.46 2.45
N ALA A 9 -0.90 13.48 1.99
CA ALA A 9 -1.03 13.01 0.62
C ALA A 9 -2.40 12.36 0.60
N SER A 10 -3.39 13.12 0.12
CA SER A 10 -4.75 12.67 -0.02
C SER A 10 -4.68 11.23 -0.52
N HIS A 11 -5.20 10.30 0.27
CA HIS A 11 -5.48 8.96 -0.19
C HIS A 11 -6.62 9.13 -1.18
N SER A 12 -6.32 9.78 -2.31
CA SER A 12 -7.22 9.89 -3.43
C SER A 12 -7.52 8.46 -3.75
N SER A 13 -8.77 8.08 -3.55
CA SER A 13 -9.39 6.95 -4.22
C SER A 13 -9.13 7.16 -5.70
N LEU A 14 -7.95 6.76 -6.17
CA LEU A 14 -7.69 6.61 -7.58
C LEU A 14 -8.79 5.65 -8.01
N SER A 15 -9.63 6.09 -8.94
CA SER A 15 -10.58 5.21 -9.59
C SER A 15 -9.74 4.06 -10.16
N SER A 16 -9.69 2.95 -9.42
CA SER A 16 -8.78 1.85 -9.71
C SER A 16 -9.38 1.07 -10.87
N LEU A 17 -8.66 1.07 -11.99
CA LEU A 17 -9.08 0.39 -13.21
C LEU A 17 -9.23 -1.12 -12.95
N SER A 18 -8.23 -1.70 -12.26
CA SER A 18 -8.26 -3.09 -11.82
C SER A 18 -9.43 -3.36 -10.88
N SER A 19 -9.83 -2.43 -10.01
CA SER A 19 -11.00 -2.63 -9.12
C SER A 19 -12.32 -2.76 -9.88
N SER A 20 -12.50 -1.98 -10.96
CA SER A 20 -13.67 -2.09 -11.82
C SER A 20 -13.72 -3.43 -12.54
N ARG A 21 -12.61 -3.85 -13.17
CA ARG A 21 -12.53 -5.14 -13.87
C ARG A 21 -12.64 -6.32 -12.91
N ARG A 22 -12.02 -6.25 -11.74
CA ARG A 22 -12.18 -7.24 -10.65
C ARG A 22 -13.65 -7.46 -10.33
N SER A 23 -14.38 -6.35 -10.13
CA SER A 23 -15.81 -6.42 -9.79
C SER A 23 -16.61 -7.07 -10.92
N ALA A 24 -16.35 -6.70 -12.18
CA ALA A 24 -16.98 -7.32 -13.34
C ALA A 24 -16.68 -8.84 -13.42
N LEU A 25 -15.43 -9.23 -13.27
CA LEU A 25 -14.98 -10.63 -13.30
C LEU A 25 -15.67 -11.47 -12.20
N LEU A 26 -15.75 -10.94 -10.97
CA LEU A 26 -16.39 -11.61 -9.84
C LEU A 26 -17.92 -11.67 -9.99
N SER A 27 -18.55 -10.66 -10.62
CA SER A 27 -20.00 -10.62 -10.85
C SER A 27 -20.46 -11.44 -12.07
N SER A 28 -19.57 -11.76 -13.01
CA SER A 28 -19.95 -12.36 -14.30
C SER A 28 -20.47 -13.80 -14.22
N GLY A 29 -20.45 -14.46 -13.06
CA GLY A 29 -21.00 -15.81 -12.87
C GLY A 29 -20.33 -16.93 -13.68
N GLY A 30 -19.43 -16.58 -14.61
CA GLY A 30 -18.59 -17.50 -15.37
C GLY A 30 -17.38 -17.97 -14.56
N SER A 31 -16.81 -19.10 -14.95
CA SER A 31 -15.58 -19.62 -14.33
C SER A 31 -14.39 -18.75 -14.69
N LEU A 32 -13.84 -18.03 -13.72
CA LEU A 32 -12.56 -17.34 -13.84
C LEU A 32 -11.47 -18.32 -14.29
N SER A 33 -10.60 -17.88 -15.20
CA SER A 33 -9.41 -18.65 -15.52
C SER A 33 -8.48 -18.72 -14.29
N HIS A 34 -7.57 -19.69 -14.27
CA HIS A 34 -6.57 -19.77 -13.20
C HIS A 34 -5.73 -18.49 -13.12
N ILE A 35 -5.41 -17.90 -14.28
CA ILE A 35 -4.61 -16.69 -14.37
C ILE A 35 -5.38 -15.46 -13.89
N ASP A 36 -6.68 -15.34 -14.19
CA ASP A 36 -7.51 -14.25 -13.66
C ASP A 36 -7.54 -14.28 -12.12
N ARG A 37 -7.64 -15.47 -11.53
CA ARG A 37 -7.63 -15.62 -10.06
C ARG A 37 -6.31 -15.16 -9.46
N ILE A 38 -5.19 -15.55 -10.05
CA ILE A 38 -3.85 -15.15 -9.59
C ILE A 38 -3.68 -13.63 -9.73
N ALA A 39 -4.09 -13.04 -10.86
CA ALA A 39 -3.99 -11.60 -11.07
C ALA A 39 -4.84 -10.81 -10.05
N ILE A 40 -6.07 -11.26 -9.78
CA ILE A 40 -6.95 -10.69 -8.76
C ILE A 40 -6.31 -10.80 -7.37
N GLU A 41 -5.84 -11.99 -6.99
CA GLU A 41 -5.23 -12.23 -5.68
C GLU A 41 -3.97 -11.38 -5.48
N LEU A 42 -3.09 -11.32 -6.48
CA LEU A 42 -1.90 -10.50 -6.44
C LEU A 42 -2.24 -9.01 -6.26
N PHE A 43 -3.21 -8.51 -7.01
CA PHE A 43 -3.65 -7.11 -6.88
C PHE A 43 -4.27 -6.82 -5.50
N ASP A 44 -5.18 -7.69 -5.03
CA ASP A 44 -5.88 -7.50 -3.76
C ASP A 44 -4.92 -7.60 -2.57
N THR A 45 -3.98 -8.55 -2.59
CA THR A 45 -2.97 -8.71 -1.54
C THR A 45 -1.95 -7.57 -1.53
N GLU A 46 -1.51 -7.08 -2.69
CA GLU A 46 -0.63 -5.91 -2.77
C GLU A 46 -1.34 -4.66 -2.26
N LYS A 47 -2.61 -4.47 -2.61
CA LYS A 47 -3.42 -3.35 -2.10
C LYS A 47 -3.53 -3.40 -0.57
N ALA A 48 -3.85 -4.57 -0.02
CA ALA A 48 -3.94 -4.75 1.43
C ALA A 48 -2.60 -4.46 2.12
N TYR A 49 -1.49 -4.97 1.59
CA TYR A 49 -0.16 -4.73 2.13
C TYR A 49 0.23 -3.24 2.14
N VAL A 50 -0.09 -2.52 1.07
CA VAL A 50 0.13 -1.07 0.98
C VAL A 50 -0.73 -0.30 1.99
N ASP A 51 -1.99 -0.68 2.17
CA ASP A 51 -2.91 -0.06 3.14
C ASP A 51 -2.41 -0.32 4.58
N ASP A 52 -1.93 -1.53 4.88
CA ASP A 52 -1.34 -1.89 6.17
C ASP A 52 -0.07 -1.10 6.48
N LEU A 53 0.84 -0.98 5.51
CA LEU A 53 2.04 -0.16 5.66
C LEU A 53 1.69 1.31 5.95
N TYR A 54 0.67 1.84 5.27
CA TYR A 54 0.20 3.19 5.54
C TYR A 54 -0.36 3.32 6.96
N ALA A 55 -1.17 2.36 7.41
CA ALA A 55 -1.71 2.34 8.77
C ALA A 55 -0.59 2.28 9.83
N VAL A 56 0.46 1.49 9.60
CA VAL A 56 1.62 1.44 10.51
C VAL A 56 2.36 2.77 10.54
N ILE A 57 2.62 3.37 9.38
CA ILE A 57 3.33 4.66 9.28
C ILE A 57 2.54 5.77 9.98
N GLN A 58 1.24 5.88 9.71
CA GLN A 58 0.41 6.93 10.28
C GLN A 58 0.08 6.71 11.75
N GLY A 59 -0.26 5.48 12.12
CA GLY A 59 -0.73 5.14 13.46
C GLY A 59 0.38 5.01 14.50
N TYR A 60 1.57 4.59 14.09
CA TYR A 60 2.66 4.28 15.02
C TYR A 60 3.91 5.12 14.78
N LEU A 61 4.47 5.10 13.55
CA LEU A 61 5.72 5.81 13.28
C LEU A 61 5.54 7.32 13.50
N ASN A 62 4.54 7.93 12.85
CA ASN A 62 4.29 9.36 12.98
C ASN A 62 3.97 9.76 14.42
N PHE A 63 3.12 8.97 15.09
CA PHE A 63 2.79 9.19 16.50
C PHE A 63 4.06 9.21 17.39
N LEU A 64 4.94 8.22 17.24
CA LEU A 64 6.17 8.13 18.03
C LEU A 64 7.14 9.26 17.70
N VAL A 65 7.25 9.66 16.43
CA VAL A 65 8.09 10.80 16.02
C VAL A 65 7.59 12.12 16.62
N ASP A 66 6.27 12.31 16.66
CA ASP A 66 5.62 13.53 17.15
C ASP A 66 5.68 13.64 18.69
N HIS A 67 5.61 12.52 19.41
CA HIS A 67 5.59 12.47 20.89
C HIS A 67 6.91 11.96 21.52
N ARG A 68 7.99 11.90 20.74
CA ARG A 68 9.25 11.27 21.17
C ARG A 68 9.83 11.89 22.45
N ASP A 69 9.69 13.21 22.62
CA ASP A 69 10.25 13.95 23.75
C ASP A 69 9.48 13.63 25.06
N GLU A 70 8.16 13.43 24.97
CA GLU A 70 7.30 13.01 26.10
C GLU A 70 7.53 11.54 26.49
N LEU A 71 7.80 10.70 25.49
CA LEU A 71 8.03 9.26 25.67
C LEU A 71 9.48 8.92 26.03
N GLY A 72 10.39 9.90 25.97
CA GLY A 72 11.82 9.68 26.22
C GLY A 72 12.50 8.77 25.19
N VAL A 73 12.02 8.78 23.95
CA VAL A 73 12.50 7.90 22.86
C VAL A 73 13.35 8.72 21.88
N THR A 74 14.46 8.15 21.41
CA THR A 74 15.31 8.83 20.42
C THR A 74 14.87 8.55 18.99
N LEU A 75 15.30 9.38 18.05
CA LEU A 75 15.08 9.09 16.62
C LEU A 75 15.80 7.82 16.15
N ASP A 76 16.89 7.43 16.82
CA ASP A 76 17.63 6.20 16.51
C ASP A 76 16.83 4.96 16.92
N ASP A 77 16.20 4.99 18.10
CA ASP A 77 15.30 3.93 18.57
C ASP A 77 14.12 3.75 17.60
N ILE A 78 13.51 4.86 17.16
CA ILE A 78 12.42 4.86 16.18
C ILE A 78 12.91 4.30 14.83
N SER A 79 14.11 4.72 14.38
CA SER A 79 14.69 4.23 13.14
C SER A 79 15.04 2.73 13.22
N SER A 80 15.46 2.24 14.38
CA SER A 80 15.74 0.81 14.60
C SER A 80 14.45 -0.01 14.60
N LEU A 81 13.38 0.52 15.20
CA LEU A 81 12.08 -0.13 15.29
C LEU A 81 11.38 -0.28 13.93
N PHE A 82 11.36 0.80 13.13
CA PHE A 82 10.64 0.81 11.85
C PHE A 82 11.53 0.57 10.63
N GLY A 83 12.85 0.63 10.81
CA GLY A 83 13.83 0.42 9.75
C GLY A 83 13.57 1.34 8.55
N CYS A 84 13.34 0.73 7.39
CA CYS A 84 13.11 1.44 6.13
C CYS A 84 11.64 1.38 5.66
N ILE A 85 10.68 1.29 6.58
CA ILE A 85 9.26 1.10 6.27
C ILE A 85 8.70 2.13 5.28
N GLU A 86 9.09 3.40 5.37
CA GLU A 86 8.63 4.43 4.42
C GLU A 86 9.12 4.17 2.99
N ARG A 87 10.34 3.63 2.86
CA ARG A 87 10.91 3.25 1.55
C ARG A 87 10.20 2.02 0.99
N ILE A 88 9.87 1.05 1.84
CA ILE A 88 9.09 -0.13 1.48
C ILE A 88 7.69 0.30 1.02
N TYR A 89 7.02 1.17 1.78
CA TYR A 89 5.72 1.73 1.41
C TYR A 89 5.75 2.45 0.06
N ALA A 90 6.73 3.33 -0.16
CA ALA A 90 6.85 4.07 -1.42
C ALA A 90 7.07 3.13 -2.62
N PHE A 91 7.88 2.08 -2.45
CA PHE A 91 8.10 1.06 -3.48
C PHE A 91 6.81 0.29 -3.80
N ASN A 92 6.14 -0.25 -2.78
CA ASN A 92 4.93 -1.07 -2.96
C ASN A 92 3.74 -0.24 -3.46
N ARG A 93 3.62 1.03 -3.05
CA ARG A 93 2.67 1.98 -3.66
C ARG A 93 2.87 2.12 -5.16
N LYS A 94 4.13 2.23 -5.61
CA LYS A 94 4.45 2.31 -7.03
C LYS A 94 4.14 1.00 -7.75
N LEU A 95 4.45 -0.14 -7.13
CA LEU A 95 4.11 -1.47 -7.65
C LEU A 95 2.59 -1.61 -7.82
N LEU A 96 1.81 -1.28 -6.80
CA LEU A 96 0.34 -1.27 -6.83
C LEU A 96 -0.21 -0.39 -7.96
N GLN A 97 0.37 0.79 -8.18
CA GLN A 97 -0.01 1.64 -9.32
C GLN A 97 0.25 0.96 -10.66
N GLN A 98 1.36 0.23 -10.82
CA GLN A 98 1.64 -0.52 -12.04
C GLN A 98 0.67 -1.70 -12.22
N LEU A 99 0.34 -2.42 -11.14
CA LEU A 99 -0.66 -3.49 -11.16
C LEU A 99 -2.06 -2.97 -11.50
N ASP A 100 -2.42 -1.77 -11.04
CA ASP A 100 -3.68 -1.12 -11.38
C ASP A 100 -3.75 -0.74 -12.87
N LEU A 101 -2.65 -0.22 -13.43
CA LEU A 101 -2.54 0.10 -14.86
C LEU A 101 -2.52 -1.15 -15.76
N ALA A 102 -2.01 -2.27 -15.24
CA ALA A 102 -2.07 -3.56 -15.94
C ALA A 102 -3.51 -4.04 -16.12
N ASP A 103 -4.48 -3.55 -15.33
CA ASP A 103 -5.91 -3.89 -15.42
C ASP A 103 -6.13 -5.40 -15.37
N LEU A 104 -5.48 -6.08 -14.41
CA LEU A 104 -5.55 -7.54 -14.24
C LEU A 104 -5.24 -8.35 -15.50
N ASP A 105 -4.51 -7.76 -16.45
CA ASP A 105 -4.14 -8.39 -17.71
C ASP A 105 -2.68 -8.85 -17.65
N CYS A 106 -2.48 -10.16 -17.69
CA CYS A 106 -1.19 -10.81 -17.62
C CYS A 106 -0.48 -10.94 -18.99
N VAL A 107 -1.10 -10.52 -20.09
CA VAL A 107 -0.58 -10.70 -21.46
C VAL A 107 -0.23 -9.38 -22.15
N LYS A 108 -0.37 -8.24 -21.46
CA LYS A 108 0.04 -6.94 -22.00
C LYS A 108 1.54 -6.82 -22.26
#